data_AF-A0A7C3CNZ3-F1
#
_entry.id   AF-A0A7C3CNZ3-F1
#
_cell.length_a   1.000
_cell.length_b   1.000
_cell.length_c   1.000
_cell.angle_alpha   90.00
_cell.angle_beta   90.00
_cell.angle_gamma   90.00
#
_symmetry.space_group_name_H-M   'P 1'
#
loop_
_entity.id
_entity.type
_entity.pdbx_description
1 polymer ?
#
loop_
_entity_poly.entity_id
_entity_poly.type
_entity_poly.pdbx_seq_one_letter_code
_entity_poly.pdbx_strand_id
1 'polypeptide(L)' 'MLTISRKPNEALIIQTPDGEEIHVFVHGFQKDLVKVSIDASLDYVITREELLDGSIA' A
#
# COMPACT_ATOMS: atom_id res chain seq x y z
N MET A 1 0.13 -15.01 -3.62
CA MET A 1 -0.01 -13.66 -4.19
C MET A 1 -1.45 -13.50 -4.68
N LEU A 2 -2.21 -12.59 -4.08
CA LEU A 2 -3.55 -12.24 -4.54
C LEU A 2 -3.41 -11.03 -5.47
N THR A 3 -4.03 -11.10 -6.66
CA THR A 3 -4.01 -10.01 -7.64
C THR A 3 -5.41 -9.48 -7.85
N ILE A 4 -5.61 -8.18 -7.64
CA ILE A 4 -6.89 -7.50 -7.87
C ILE A 4 -6.68 -6.21 -8.65
N SER A 5 -7.55 -5.96 -9.63
CA SER A 5 -7.56 -4.71 -10.39
C SER A 5 -8.53 -3.72 -9.76
N ARG A 6 -8.10 -2.47 -9.58
CA ARG A 6 -8.92 -1.36 -9.04
C ARG A 6 -9.00 -0.22 -10.05
N LYS A 7 -10.13 0.48 -10.07
CA LYS A 7 -10.29 1.75 -10.78
C LYS A 7 -9.79 2.92 -9.92
N PRO A 8 -9.51 4.10 -10.52
CA PRO A 8 -9.30 5.31 -9.75
C PRO A 8 -10.45 5.58 -8.77
N ASN A 9 -10.10 6.07 -7.58
CA ASN A 9 -10.98 6.33 -6.44
C ASN A 9 -11.60 5.08 -5.79
N GLU A 10 -11.05 3.89 -6.05
CA GLU A 10 -11.42 2.69 -5.31
C GLU A 10 -10.43 2.43 -4.16
N ALA A 11 -10.95 1.81 -3.10
CA ALA A 11 -10.17 1.33 -1.97
C ALA A 11 -10.16 -0.20 -1.92
N LEU A 12 -9.13 -0.75 -1.29
CA LEU A 12 -9.10 -2.13 -0.79
C LEU A 12 -8.69 -2.09 0.68
N ILE A 13 -9.19 -3.06 1.44
CA ILE A 13 -8.89 -3.23 2.86
C ILE A 13 -8.12 -4.54 3.01
N ILE A 14 -6.99 -4.50 3.67
CA ILE A 14 -6.23 -5.67 4.09
C ILE A 14 -6.46 -5.82 5.58
N GLN A 15 -7.10 -6.93 5.96
CA GLN A 15 -7.26 -7.26 7.38
C GLN A 15 -6.09 -8.12 7.83
N THR A 16 -5.42 -7.71 8.89
CA THR A 16 -4.30 -8.44 9.49
C THR A 16 -4.81 -9.54 10.42
N PRO A 17 -4.00 -10.55 10.76
CA PRO A 17 -4.44 -11.67 11.60
C PRO A 17 -4.90 -11.27 13.02
N ASP A 18 -4.38 -10.16 13.54
CA ASP A 18 -4.77 -9.53 14.81
C ASP A 18 -6.01 -8.64 14.69
N GLY A 19 -6.56 -8.49 13.49
CA GLY A 19 -7.84 -7.82 13.24
C GLY A 19 -7.73 -6.34 12.91
N GLU A 20 -6.52 -5.79 12.76
CA GLU A 20 -6.33 -4.43 12.26
C GLU A 20 -6.65 -4.33 10.76
N GLU A 21 -7.01 -3.12 10.34
CA GLU A 21 -7.35 -2.82 8.95
C GLU A 21 -6.31 -1.88 8.36
N ILE A 22 -5.71 -2.29 7.25
CA ILE A 22 -4.85 -1.46 6.42
C ILE A 22 -5.65 -1.05 5.19
N HIS A 23 -5.90 0.25 5.05
CA HIS A 23 -6.64 0.80 3.92
C HIS A 23 -5.68 1.24 2.82
N VAL A 24 -5.84 0.67 1.63
CA VAL A 24 -5.07 1.09 0.45
C VAL A 24 -6.03 1.76 -0.53
N PHE A 25 -5.81 3.04 -0.78
CA PHE A 25 -6.63 3.86 -1.66
C PHE A 25 -5.90 4.15 -2.98
N VAL A 26 -6.55 3.84 -4.11
CA VAL A 26 -6.02 4.12 -5.44
C VAL A 26 -6.56 5.46 -5.91
N HIS A 27 -5.74 6.50 -5.91
CA HIS A 27 -6.14 7.82 -6.43
C HIS A 27 -6.33 7.79 -7.94
N GLY A 28 -5.49 7.03 -8.65
CA GLY A 28 -5.56 6.86 -10.09
C GLY A 28 -4.19 6.81 -10.74
N PHE A 29 -4.19 7.00 -12.05
CA PHE A 29 -2.99 6.94 -12.89
C PHE A 29 -2.50 8.36 -13.22
N GLN A 30 -1.20 8.58 -13.10
CA GLN A 30 -0.51 9.78 -13.55
C GLN A 30 0.61 9.36 -14.51
N LYS A 31 0.34 9.47 -15.82
CA LYS A 31 1.19 8.90 -16.88
C LYS A 31 1.39 7.40 -16.64
N ASP A 32 2.62 6.98 -16.40
CA ASP A 32 3.03 5.59 -16.19
C ASP A 32 3.04 5.17 -14.71
N LEU A 33 2.60 6.05 -13.81
CA LEU A 33 2.61 5.83 -12.36
C LEU A 33 1.20 5.68 -11.82
N VAL A 34 1.04 4.82 -10.82
CA VAL A 34 -0.18 4.75 -10.00
C VAL A 34 0.08 5.49 -8.70
N LYS A 35 -0.82 6.42 -8.35
CA LYS A 35 -0.79 7.07 -7.04
C LYS A 35 -1.64 6.28 -6.06
N VAL A 36 -1.02 5.79 -5.00
CA VAL A 36 -1.68 5.09 -3.89
C VAL A 36 -1.44 5.82 -2.56
N SER A 37 -2.42 5.76 -1.67
CA SER A 37 -2.25 6.08 -0.26
C SER A 37 -2.46 4.80 0.55
N ILE A 38 -1.63 4.61 1.56
CA ILE A 38 -1.74 3.49 2.49
C ILE A 38 -1.95 4.12 3.86
N ASP A 39 -3.08 3.79 4.48
CA ASP A 39 -3.44 4.18 5.84
C ASP A 39 -3.38 2.93 6.71
N ALA A 40 -2.50 2.96 7.71
CA ALA A 40 -2.18 1.84 8.58
C ALA A 40 -1.81 2.40 9.96
N SER A 41 -1.82 1.55 11.00
CA SER A 41 -1.28 1.92 12.31
C SER A 41 0.17 2.41 12.20
N LEU A 42 0.58 3.30 13.11
CA LEU A 42 1.95 3.81 13.21
C LEU A 42 2.98 2.72 13.56
N ASP A 43 2.51 1.56 14.04
CA ASP A 43 3.34 0.40 14.31
C ASP A 43 3.87 -0.27 13.02
N TYR A 44 3.27 0.02 11.87
CA TYR A 44 3.71 -0.48 10.58
C TYR A 44 4.73 0.44 9.92
N VAL A 45 5.79 -0.17 9.40
CA VAL A 45 6.75 0.51 8.53
C VAL A 45 6.35 0.26 7.08
N ILE A 46 5.92 1.31 6.38
CA ILE A 46 5.59 1.26 4.95
C ILE A 46 6.80 1.74 4.15
N THR A 47 7.49 0.81 3.49
CA THR A 47 8.70 1.10 2.72
C THR A 47 8.49 0.81 1.25
N ARG A 48 9.00 1.69 0.38
CA ARG A 48 9.05 1.45 -1.05
C ARG A 48 10.21 0.52 -1.36
N GLU A 49 9.98 -0.48 -2.21
CA GLU A 49 10.95 -1.55 -2.48
C GLU A 49 12.33 -1.01 -2.90
N GLU A 50 12.38 0.07 -3.69
CA GLU A 50 13.63 0.68 -4.13
C GLU A 50 14.50 1.25 -3.01
N LEU A 51 13.96 1.38 -1.79
CA LEU A 51 14.67 1.86 -0.60
C LEU A 51 15.19 0.74 0.29
N LEU A 52 14.90 -0.53 -0.04
CA LEU A 52 15.34 -1.68 0.78
C LEU A 52 16.83 -2.00 0.62
N ASP A 53 17.54 -1.37 -0.32
CA ASP A 53 18.96 -1.58 -0.57
C ASP A 53 19.83 -0.55 0.17
N GLY A 54 20.48 -0.97 1.27
CA GLY A 54 21.79 -0.42 1.64
C GLY A 54 22.02 0.17 3.04
N SER A 55 21.14 0.05 4.04
CA SER A 55 21.48 0.47 5.43
C SER A 55 20.66 -0.25 6.50
N ILE A 56 20.92 -1.53 6.68
CA ILE A 56 20.71 -2.20 7.97
C ILE A 56 21.93 -3.08 8.20
N ALA A 57 22.95 -2.47 8.81
CA ALA A 57 24.11 -3.13 9.42
C ALA A 57 24.01 -2.96 10.94
#